data_AF-A0A953H8R7-F1
#
_entry.id   AF-A0A953H8R7-F1
#
_cell.length_a   1.000
_cell.length_b   1.000
_cell.length_c   1.000
_cell.angle_alpha   90.00
_cell.angle_beta   90.00
_cell.angle_gamma   90.00
#
_symmetry.space_group_name_H-M   'P 1'
#
loop_
_entity.id
_entity.type
_entity.pdbx_description
1 polymer ?
#
loop_
_entity_poly.entity_id
_entity_poly.type
_entity_poly.pdbx_seq_one_letter_code
_entity_poly.pdbx_strand_id
1 'polypeptide(L)'
;MKNGIRTSHQVAELSETQFKDILGQVVYEPSVVSSIYKKAIQVDFQVKNTYIQLFPGNYTEKVTINYSQNIWNKQQQPQQGFPDLEALFGSMDFCTCSDCTSMYSPSAYFTDLFNFIKTRLGSSLAYNELTRRRPDLPHIDISCKNCQYSTALYRSCK
;
A
#
# COMPACT_ATOMS: atom_id res chain seq x y z
N MET A 1 -4.65 1.00 -19.48
CA MET A 1 -4.21 0.60 -20.83
C MET A 1 -5.27 -0.33 -21.42
N LYS A 2 -5.36 -0.47 -22.76
CA LYS A 2 -6.12 -1.58 -23.36
C LYS A 2 -5.50 -2.91 -22.87
N ASN A 3 -6.32 -3.93 -22.65
CA ASN A 3 -5.98 -5.24 -22.05
C ASN A 3 -5.86 -5.30 -20.52
N GLY A 4 -6.35 -4.30 -19.78
CA GLY A 4 -6.53 -4.41 -18.32
C GLY A 4 -5.26 -4.20 -17.49
N ILE A 5 -4.10 -4.03 -18.12
CA ILE A 5 -2.86 -3.63 -17.44
C ILE A 5 -3.02 -2.18 -16.94
N ARG A 6 -2.81 -1.99 -15.63
CA ARG A 6 -2.99 -0.71 -14.92
C ARG A 6 -1.80 -0.32 -14.06
N THR A 7 -0.91 -1.25 -13.72
CA THR A 7 0.21 -0.99 -12.81
C THR A 7 1.55 -1.39 -13.40
N SER A 8 2.62 -0.72 -12.97
CA SER A 8 3.99 -1.09 -13.33
C SER A 8 4.34 -2.51 -12.88
N HIS A 9 3.74 -2.99 -11.80
CA HIS A 9 3.88 -4.35 -11.30
C HIS A 9 3.41 -5.39 -12.32
N GLN A 10 2.20 -5.22 -12.85
CA GLN A 10 1.65 -6.13 -13.88
C GLN A 10 2.48 -6.16 -15.16
N VAL A 11 3.13 -5.04 -15.51
CA VAL A 11 4.05 -4.99 -16.66
C VAL A 11 5.35 -5.75 -16.35
N ALA A 12 5.88 -5.58 -15.14
CA ALA A 12 7.12 -6.23 -14.70
C ALA A 12 6.98 -7.75 -14.51
N GLU A 13 5.75 -8.27 -14.34
CA GLU A 13 5.46 -9.71 -14.34
C GLU A 13 5.53 -10.36 -15.73
N LEU A 14 5.44 -9.56 -16.80
CA LEU A 14 5.49 -10.03 -18.19
C LEU A 14 6.93 -9.97 -18.72
N SER A 15 7.25 -10.80 -19.71
CA SER A 15 8.48 -10.61 -20.49
C SER A 15 8.36 -9.41 -21.45
N GLU A 16 9.50 -8.85 -21.87
CA GLU A 16 9.50 -7.72 -22.81
C GLU A 16 8.82 -8.07 -24.15
N THR A 17 8.96 -9.33 -24.59
CA THR A 17 8.29 -9.83 -25.80
C THR A 17 6.78 -9.90 -25.60
N GLN A 18 6.31 -10.50 -24.51
CA GLN A 18 4.88 -10.56 -24.18
C GLN A 18 4.27 -9.17 -24.05
N PHE A 19 4.98 -8.24 -23.43
CA PHE A 19 4.52 -6.86 -23.29
C PHE A 19 4.44 -6.13 -24.65
N LYS A 20 5.43 -6.34 -25.53
CA LYS A 20 5.41 -5.83 -26.91
C LYS A 20 4.27 -6.42 -27.71
N ASP A 21 3.97 -7.72 -27.58
CA ASP A 21 2.87 -8.37 -28.28
C ASP A 21 1.51 -7.83 -27.82
N ILE A 22 1.36 -7.57 -26.51
CA ILE A 22 0.16 -6.96 -25.93
C ILE A 22 -0.04 -5.52 -26.44
N LEU A 23 1.04 -4.75 -26.56
CA LEU A 23 0.99 -3.37 -27.04
C LEU A 23 1.04 -3.23 -28.56
N GLY A 24 1.47 -4.25 -29.30
CA GLY A 24 1.54 -4.25 -30.77
C GLY A 24 0.19 -4.13 -31.46
N GLN A 25 -0.92 -4.27 -30.71
CA GLN A 25 -2.28 -3.93 -31.15
C GLN A 25 -2.56 -2.42 -31.15
N VAL A 26 -1.62 -1.61 -30.65
CA VAL A 26 -1.67 -0.15 -30.59
C VAL A 26 -0.44 0.39 -31.32
N VAL A 27 -0.62 1.37 -32.20
CA VAL A 27 0.44 1.91 -33.08
C VAL A 27 1.44 2.75 -32.25
N TYR A 28 2.26 2.08 -31.45
CA TYR A 28 3.39 2.69 -30.76
C TYR A 28 4.70 2.30 -31.44
N GLU A 29 5.60 3.27 -31.55
CA GLU A 29 6.97 3.04 -32.00
C GLU A 29 7.65 1.98 -31.11
N PRO A 30 8.38 1.00 -31.67
CA PRO A 30 9.02 -0.08 -30.91
C PRO A 30 9.98 0.43 -29.82
N SER A 31 10.64 1.56 -30.07
CA SER A 31 11.54 2.23 -29.12
C SER A 31 10.80 2.76 -27.89
N VAL A 32 9.60 3.31 -28.09
CA VAL A 32 8.74 3.82 -27.01
C VAL A 32 8.25 2.67 -26.14
N VAL A 33 7.84 1.55 -26.74
CA VAL A 33 7.39 0.37 -26.00
C VAL A 33 8.50 -0.19 -25.11
N SER A 34 9.74 -0.28 -25.60
CA SER A 34 10.88 -0.72 -24.79
C SER A 34 11.19 0.25 -23.64
N SER A 35 11.09 1.56 -23.87
CA SER A 35 11.25 2.57 -22.83
C SER A 35 10.17 2.48 -21.74
N ILE A 36 8.90 2.24 -22.11
CA ILE A 36 7.81 2.02 -21.16
C ILE A 36 8.07 0.76 -20.32
N TYR A 37 8.47 -0.34 -20.96
CA TYR A 37 8.78 -1.59 -20.27
C TYR A 37 9.92 -1.42 -19.26
N LYS A 38 11.03 -0.80 -19.67
CA LYS A 38 12.17 -0.51 -18.79
C LYS A 38 11.78 0.38 -17.62
N LYS A 39 10.96 1.40 -17.87
CA LYS A 39 10.46 2.28 -16.82
C LYS A 39 9.57 1.54 -15.84
N ALA A 40 8.72 0.64 -16.32
CA ALA A 40 7.82 -0.16 -15.48
C ALA A 40 8.60 -1.10 -14.55
N ILE A 41 9.61 -1.82 -15.07
CA ILE A 41 10.53 -2.63 -14.24
C ILE A 41 11.21 -1.77 -13.18
N GLN A 42 11.71 -0.60 -13.57
CA GLN A 42 12.40 0.29 -12.63
C GLN A 42 11.46 0.75 -11.50
N VAL A 43 10.22 1.13 -11.81
CA VAL A 43 9.23 1.56 -10.81
C VAL A 43 8.83 0.39 -9.90
N ASP A 44 8.59 -0.79 -10.46
CA ASP A 44 8.26 -1.99 -9.70
C ASP A 44 9.36 -2.37 -8.71
N PHE A 45 10.62 -2.36 -9.16
CA PHE A 45 11.78 -2.61 -8.30
C PHE A 45 11.85 -1.63 -7.12
N GLN A 46 11.59 -0.34 -7.36
CA GLN A 46 11.65 0.67 -6.31
C GLN A 46 10.49 0.53 -5.31
N VAL A 47 9.27 0.26 -5.78
CA VAL A 47 8.12 -0.02 -4.90
C VAL A 47 8.41 -1.23 -4.00
N LYS A 48 8.98 -2.30 -4.56
CA LYS A 48 9.39 -3.48 -3.80
C LYS A 48 10.51 -3.16 -2.80
N ASN A 49 11.45 -2.29 -3.16
CA ASN A 49 12.52 -1.84 -2.25
C ASN A 49 11.96 -1.04 -1.06
N THR A 50 11.02 -0.11 -1.30
CA THR A 50 10.31 0.59 -0.23
C THR A 50 9.52 -0.37 0.67
N TYR A 51 8.88 -1.39 0.08
CA TYR A 51 8.19 -2.43 0.85
C TYR A 51 9.14 -3.21 1.78
N ILE A 52 10.34 -3.55 1.32
CA ILE A 52 11.36 -4.21 2.14
C ILE A 52 11.80 -3.32 3.32
N GLN A 53 11.90 -2.00 3.11
CA GLN A 53 12.24 -1.06 4.19
C GLN A 53 11.17 -1.02 5.29
N LEU A 54 9.89 -1.16 4.90
CA LEU A 54 8.76 -1.18 5.83
C LEU A 54 8.64 -2.50 6.61
N PHE A 55 9.01 -3.63 6.00
CA PHE A 55 8.83 -4.96 6.57
C PHE A 55 10.12 -5.79 6.52
N PRO A 56 11.18 -5.39 7.24
CA PRO A 56 12.49 -6.04 7.16
C PRO A 56 12.49 -7.51 7.63
N GLY A 57 11.46 -7.95 8.36
CA GLY A 57 11.28 -9.34 8.80
C GLY A 57 10.51 -10.25 7.83
N ASN A 58 9.89 -9.68 6.78
CA ASN A 58 9.20 -10.45 5.73
C ASN A 58 10.17 -10.66 4.56
N TYR A 59 11.08 -11.63 4.74
CA TYR A 59 12.16 -11.90 3.80
C TYR A 59 11.67 -12.24 2.37
N THR A 60 11.96 -11.30 1.46
CA THR A 60 12.58 -11.41 0.11
C THR A 60 12.11 -12.42 -0.93
N GLU A 61 11.41 -13.51 -0.64
CA GLU A 61 11.19 -14.57 -1.65
C GLU A 61 10.32 -14.08 -2.83
N LYS A 62 9.45 -13.09 -2.62
CA LYS A 62 8.63 -12.47 -3.69
C LYS A 62 9.31 -11.33 -4.47
N VAL A 63 10.47 -10.85 -4.01
CA VAL A 63 11.19 -9.71 -4.62
C VAL A 63 12.44 -10.17 -5.38
N THR A 64 13.00 -11.34 -5.04
CA THR A 64 14.32 -11.80 -5.55
C THR A 64 14.27 -12.94 -6.56
N ILE A 65 13.10 -13.35 -7.05
CA ILE A 65 13.01 -14.38 -8.09
C ILE A 65 13.65 -13.80 -9.36
N ASN A 66 14.86 -14.27 -9.70
CA ASN A 66 15.81 -13.75 -10.71
C ASN A 66 16.66 -12.53 -10.29
N TYR A 67 17.37 -12.67 -9.17
CA TYR A 67 18.47 -11.77 -8.80
C TYR A 67 19.62 -11.83 -9.82
N SER A 68 19.99 -10.66 -10.37
CA SER A 68 21.24 -10.45 -11.10
C SER A 68 22.06 -9.38 -10.39
N GLN A 69 23.37 -9.63 -10.21
CA GLN A 69 24.26 -8.74 -9.44
C GLN A 69 24.30 -7.30 -10.00
N ASN A 70 23.99 -7.12 -11.29
CA ASN A 70 23.92 -5.81 -11.94
C ASN A 70 22.79 -4.89 -11.42
N ILE A 71 21.83 -5.40 -10.64
CA ILE A 71 20.76 -4.60 -10.01
C ILE A 71 21.31 -3.71 -8.87
N TRP A 72 22.35 -4.16 -8.14
CA TRP A 72 22.99 -3.36 -7.07
C TRP A 72 24.16 -2.50 -7.57
N ASN A 73 24.49 -2.57 -8.87
CA ASN A 73 25.42 -1.62 -9.44
C ASN A 73 24.78 -0.22 -9.29
N LYS A 74 25.37 0.58 -8.40
CA LYS A 74 24.92 1.93 -8.00
C LYS A 74 24.62 2.89 -9.16
N GLN A 75 25.01 2.54 -10.38
CA GLN A 75 24.79 3.29 -11.61
C GLN A 75 23.32 3.34 -12.08
N GLN A 76 22.43 2.50 -11.55
CA GLN A 76 21.00 2.48 -11.95
C GLN A 76 20.03 3.02 -10.89
N GLN A 77 20.53 3.57 -9.78
CA GLN A 77 19.65 4.33 -8.88
C GLN A 77 19.26 5.62 -9.60
N PRO A 78 17.98 5.80 -9.96
CA PRO A 78 17.54 7.01 -10.63
C PRO A 78 17.88 8.23 -9.76
N GLN A 79 18.53 9.21 -10.39
CA GLN A 79 18.92 10.49 -9.79
C GLN A 79 17.71 11.36 -9.37
N GLN A 80 16.48 10.92 -9.67
CA GLN A 80 15.26 11.50 -9.12
C GLN A 80 14.82 10.64 -7.95
N GLY A 81 15.05 11.16 -6.75
CA GLY A 81 14.68 10.51 -5.50
C GLY A 81 13.19 10.19 -5.51
N PHE A 82 12.88 8.91 -5.48
CA PHE A 82 11.53 8.48 -5.13
C PHE A 82 11.22 9.01 -3.73
N PRO A 83 9.96 9.40 -3.46
CA PRO A 83 9.58 9.93 -2.17
C PRO A 83 9.88 8.87 -1.11
N ASP A 84 10.56 9.29 -0.05
CA ASP A 84 10.69 8.48 1.15
C ASP A 84 9.32 8.34 1.84
N LEU A 85 9.27 7.54 2.91
CA LEU A 85 8.03 7.30 3.62
C LEU A 85 7.43 8.58 4.21
N GLU A 86 8.27 9.53 4.60
CA GLU A 86 7.83 10.82 5.13
C GLU A 86 7.20 11.69 4.04
N ALA A 87 7.79 11.73 2.84
CA ALA A 87 7.22 12.41 1.69
C ALA A 87 5.92 11.74 1.19
N LEU A 88 5.76 10.43 1.38
CA LEU A 88 4.56 9.69 0.98
C LEU A 88 3.41 9.81 1.98
N PHE A 89 3.71 9.72 3.27
CA PHE A 89 2.70 9.53 4.33
C PHE A 89 2.69 10.66 5.37
N GLY A 90 3.61 11.61 5.28
CA GLY A 90 3.82 12.67 6.28
C GLY A 90 4.76 12.23 7.41
N SER A 91 4.88 13.07 8.44
CA SER A 91 5.70 12.75 9.61
C SER A 91 5.29 11.41 10.22
N MET A 92 6.29 10.58 10.51
CA MET A 92 6.14 9.28 11.16
C MET A 92 6.44 9.36 12.66
N ASP A 93 6.25 10.53 13.28
CA ASP A 93 6.50 10.73 14.71
C ASP A 93 5.50 9.92 15.57
N PHE A 94 5.88 8.69 15.92
CA PHE A 94 5.06 7.81 16.77
C PHE A 94 4.90 8.31 18.21
N CYS A 95 5.77 9.23 18.66
CA CYS A 95 5.84 9.70 20.04
C CYS A 95 4.92 10.89 20.36
N THR A 96 4.09 11.37 19.43
CA THR A 96 3.18 12.52 19.70
C THR A 96 1.72 12.21 19.42
N CYS A 97 1.38 10.96 19.15
CA CYS A 97 0.01 10.55 18.86
C CYS A 97 -0.89 10.75 20.07
N SER A 98 -1.89 11.62 19.93
CA SER A 98 -3.04 11.64 20.84
C SER A 98 -3.72 10.28 20.86
N ASP A 99 -4.35 9.90 21.97
CA ASP A 99 -5.05 8.61 22.09
C ASP A 99 -6.06 8.39 20.95
N CYS A 100 -6.66 9.45 20.41
CA CYS A 100 -7.59 9.37 19.29
C CYS A 100 -6.96 9.08 17.92
N THR A 101 -5.67 9.36 17.74
CA THR A 101 -4.93 9.10 16.48
C THR A 101 -4.00 7.89 16.61
N SER A 102 -4.00 7.23 17.78
CA SER A 102 -3.23 6.02 18.02
C SER A 102 -3.81 4.82 17.30
N MET A 103 -2.94 3.96 16.79
CA MET A 103 -3.31 2.64 16.27
C MET A 103 -3.87 1.71 17.35
N TYR A 104 -3.64 2.03 18.62
CA TYR A 104 -4.18 1.29 19.77
C TYR A 104 -5.43 1.95 20.37
N SER A 105 -6.00 2.93 19.67
CA SER A 105 -7.18 3.66 20.13
C SER A 105 -8.46 2.80 20.11
N PRO A 106 -9.48 3.14 20.91
CA PRO A 106 -10.80 2.54 20.81
C PRO A 106 -11.39 2.59 19.39
N SER A 107 -11.06 3.62 18.63
CA SER A 107 -11.55 3.79 17.26
C SER A 107 -10.82 2.93 16.25
N ALA A 108 -9.51 2.74 16.42
CA ALA A 108 -8.77 1.75 15.63
C ALA A 108 -9.33 0.34 15.88
N TYR A 109 -9.67 0.01 17.14
CA TYR A 109 -10.35 -1.24 17.45
C TYR A 109 -11.73 -1.35 16.82
N PHE A 110 -12.54 -0.28 16.87
CA PHE A 110 -13.86 -0.24 16.24
C PHE A 110 -13.78 -0.49 14.72
N THR A 111 -12.87 0.20 14.01
CA THR A 111 -12.73 0.04 12.57
C THR A 111 -12.22 -1.35 12.19
N ASP A 112 -11.27 -1.91 12.95
CA ASP A 112 -10.79 -3.26 12.72
C ASP A 112 -11.88 -4.31 12.94
N LEU A 113 -12.65 -4.20 14.04
CA LEU A 113 -13.79 -5.08 14.30
C LEU A 113 -14.85 -4.98 13.19
N PHE A 114 -15.17 -3.76 12.76
CA PHE A 114 -16.17 -3.53 11.71
C PHE A 114 -15.71 -4.13 10.37
N ASN A 115 -14.43 -3.98 10.04
CA ASN A 115 -13.83 -4.58 8.86
C ASN A 115 -13.75 -6.12 8.95
N PHE A 116 -13.43 -6.65 10.13
CA PHE A 116 -13.42 -8.08 10.39
C PHE A 116 -14.80 -8.71 10.17
N ILE A 117 -15.85 -8.09 10.72
CA ILE A 117 -17.24 -8.53 10.52
C ILE A 117 -17.60 -8.52 9.03
N LYS A 118 -17.16 -7.49 8.29
CA LYS A 118 -17.43 -7.34 6.86
C LYS A 118 -16.70 -8.36 5.98
N THR A 119 -15.45 -8.69 6.30
CA THR A 119 -14.55 -9.39 5.37
C THR A 119 -14.14 -10.81 5.79
N ARG A 120 -14.23 -11.15 7.08
CA ARG A 120 -13.65 -12.39 7.63
C ARG A 120 -14.67 -13.40 8.14
N LEU A 121 -15.94 -13.00 8.33
CA LEU A 121 -17.01 -13.90 8.80
C LEU A 121 -17.64 -14.76 7.69
N GLY A 122 -16.96 -14.94 6.55
CA GLY A 122 -17.36 -15.85 5.47
C GLY A 122 -18.59 -15.42 4.65
N SER A 123 -19.41 -14.49 5.14
CA SER A 123 -20.53 -13.89 4.39
C SER A 123 -20.81 -12.46 4.85
N SER A 124 -21.48 -11.67 4.02
CA SER A 124 -21.91 -10.31 4.36
C SER A 124 -23.16 -10.28 5.27
N LEU A 125 -23.73 -11.42 5.63
CA LEU A 125 -24.98 -11.50 6.40
C LEU A 125 -24.87 -10.84 7.77
N ALA A 126 -23.78 -11.10 8.51
CA ALA A 126 -23.55 -10.51 9.82
C ALA A 126 -23.43 -8.97 9.74
N TYR A 127 -22.69 -8.48 8.73
CA TYR A 127 -22.57 -7.05 8.47
C TYR A 127 -23.91 -6.42 8.07
N ASN A 128 -24.70 -7.10 7.23
CA ASN A 128 -26.00 -6.62 6.79
C ASN A 128 -27.01 -6.56 7.95
N GLU A 129 -27.05 -7.57 8.83
CA GLU A 129 -27.90 -7.51 10.02
C GLU A 129 -27.47 -6.44 11.02
N LEU A 130 -26.16 -6.26 11.21
CA LEU A 130 -25.63 -5.19 12.06
C LEU A 130 -26.06 -3.82 11.53
N THR A 131 -25.86 -3.55 10.24
CA THR A 131 -26.22 -2.28 9.61
C THR A 131 -27.73 -2.09 9.48
N ARG A 132 -28.51 -3.17 9.34
CA ARG A 132 -29.99 -3.10 9.40
C ARG A 132 -30.48 -2.69 10.79
N ARG A 133 -29.86 -3.19 11.86
CA ARG A 133 -30.23 -2.85 13.25
C ARG A 133 -29.65 -1.51 13.72
N ARG A 134 -28.45 -1.18 13.26
CA ARG A 134 -27.68 0.00 13.63
C ARG A 134 -27.11 0.67 12.37
N PRO A 135 -27.98 1.34 11.58
CA PRO A 135 -27.58 1.98 10.33
C PRO A 135 -26.66 3.19 10.54
N ASP A 136 -26.55 3.67 11.78
CA ASP A 136 -25.69 4.78 12.18
C ASP A 136 -24.20 4.38 12.30
N LEU A 137 -23.89 3.12 12.62
CA LEU A 137 -22.51 2.69 12.87
C LEU A 137 -21.54 2.87 11.70
N PRO A 138 -21.90 2.60 10.42
CA PRO A 138 -21.04 2.93 9.29
C PRO A 138 -20.74 4.42 9.11
N HIS A 139 -21.57 5.29 9.69
CA HIS A 139 -21.54 6.74 9.51
C HIS A 139 -21.10 7.48 10.77
N ILE A 140 -20.67 6.76 11.80
CA ILE A 140 -20.15 7.38 13.01
C ILE A 140 -18.85 8.11 12.70
N ASP A 141 -18.76 9.36 13.15
CA ASP A 141 -17.57 10.17 12.97
C ASP A 141 -16.43 9.66 13.87
N ILE A 142 -15.29 9.34 13.27
CA ILE A 142 -14.09 8.90 13.96
C ILE A 142 -13.26 10.13 14.36
N SER A 143 -13.83 10.97 15.21
CA SER A 143 -13.19 12.17 15.76
C SER A 143 -12.75 11.99 17.20
N CYS A 144 -11.79 12.79 17.68
CA CYS A 144 -11.24 12.63 19.03
C CYS A 144 -12.28 12.61 20.14
N LYS A 145 -13.41 13.32 19.98
CA LYS A 145 -14.55 13.28 20.90
C LYS A 145 -15.12 11.88 21.10
N ASN A 146 -15.13 11.07 20.04
CA ASN A 146 -15.66 9.71 20.01
C ASN A 146 -14.57 8.64 20.22
N CYS A 147 -13.29 9.01 20.12
CA CYS A 147 -12.14 8.09 20.11
C CYS A 147 -11.35 8.05 21.44
N GLN A 148 -11.80 8.75 22.47
CA GLN A 148 -11.10 8.85 23.75
C GLN A 148 -11.80 8.04 24.85
N TYR A 149 -11.02 7.44 25.75
CA TYR A 149 -11.55 6.91 27.01
C TYR A 149 -11.74 8.09 28.00
N SER A 150 -12.85 8.16 28.73
CA SER A 150 -13.15 9.29 29.61
C SER A 150 -12.38 9.26 30.95
N THR A 151 -11.09 8.90 30.97
CA THR A 151 -10.28 9.05 32.17
C THR A 151 -9.09 9.95 31.91
N ALA A 152 -9.12 11.13 32.52
CA ALA A 152 -8.09 12.16 32.52
C ALA A 152 -6.78 11.74 33.23
N LEU A 153 -6.32 10.51 33.09
CA LEU A 153 -5.17 9.98 33.82
C LEU A 153 -4.38 9.01 32.94
N TYR A 154 -3.54 9.55 32.05
CA TYR A 154 -2.22 9.08 31.59
C TYR A 154 -1.95 9.72 30.22
N ARG A 155 -0.78 10.21 29.84
CA ARG A 155 0.50 10.50 30.48
C ARG A 155 1.24 11.33 29.43
N SER A 156 2.07 12.27 29.89
CA SER A 156 3.03 12.98 29.05
C SER A 156 3.86 11.98 28.23
N CYS A 157 3.96 12.20 26.92
CA CYS A 157 5.12 11.72 26.18
C CYS A 157 6.35 12.45 26.74
N LYS A 158 7.34 11.68 27.17
CA LYS A 158 8.71 12.16 27.35
C LYS A 158 9.47 11.95 26.04
#